data_AF-A0A8T6VVI1-F1
#
_entry.id   AF-A0A8T6VVI1-F1
#
_cell.length_a   1.000
_cell.length_b   1.000
_cell.length_c   1.000
_cell.angle_alpha   90.00
_cell.angle_beta   90.00
_cell.angle_gamma   90.00
#
_symmetry.space_group_name_H-M   'P 1'
#
loop_
_entity.id
_entity.type
_entity.pdbx_description
1 polymer ?
#
loop_
_entity_poly.entity_id
_entity_poly.type
_entity_poly.pdbx_seq_one_letter_code
_entity_poly.pdbx_strand_id
1 'polypeptide(L)'
;MPALLLVALMVLGSASPMLGSAEPAEGLEDRQDDALGSEDAMVEYAILTSFSFVDEFQRLADWKTERGIYTKVYPSDWVKNHYTGPDPQAQYHAFLRDLYDHTDGGLRYLLIGGDHEVIRSRQVWTGDKGWAYSGLTVYSDHYYAGLD
;
A
#
# COMPACT_ATOMS: atom_id res chain seq x y z
N MET A 1 7.14 29.28 -10.11
CA MET A 1 8.08 28.82 -9.07
C MET A 1 7.92 27.32 -8.96
N PRO A 2 8.94 26.47 -9.21
CA PRO A 2 8.75 25.04 -9.07
C PRO A 2 9.00 24.65 -7.61
N ALA A 3 8.00 24.05 -6.98
CA ALA A 3 8.10 23.46 -5.65
C ALA A 3 8.89 22.15 -5.76
N LEU A 4 9.92 22.02 -4.91
CA LEU A 4 10.77 20.84 -4.78
C LEU A 4 9.94 19.75 -4.06
N LEU A 5 9.44 18.76 -4.79
CA LEU A 5 8.77 17.60 -4.19
C LEU A 5 9.82 16.54 -3.83
N LEU A 6 9.98 16.31 -2.53
CA LEU A 6 10.90 15.30 -1.98
C LEU A 6 10.26 13.91 -2.13
N VAL A 7 10.81 13.06 -3.01
CA VAL A 7 10.35 11.68 -3.21
C VAL A 7 11.24 10.75 -2.38
N ALA A 8 10.67 10.10 -1.36
CA ALA A 8 11.35 9.04 -0.61
C ALA A 8 11.20 7.71 -1.35
N LEU A 9 12.31 7.15 -1.82
CA LEU A 9 12.41 5.86 -2.50
C LEU A 9 12.89 4.80 -1.49
N MET A 10 12.06 3.80 -1.18
CA MET A 10 12.44 2.67 -0.32
C MET A 10 12.49 1.39 -1.18
N VAL A 11 13.62 0.67 -1.15
CA VAL A 11 13.84 -0.59 -1.86
C VAL A 11 13.91 -1.71 -0.83
N LEU A 12 12.99 -2.67 -0.88
CA LEU A 12 12.99 -3.87 -0.03
C LEU A 12 13.80 -5.00 -0.71
N GLY A 13 14.73 -5.58 0.05
CA GLY A 13 15.63 -6.66 -0.36
C GLY A 13 15.09 -8.03 0.02
N SER A 14 15.37 -9.03 -0.82
CA SER A 14 14.87 -10.41 -0.72
C SER A 14 15.68 -11.27 0.25
N ALA A 15 14.99 -12.16 0.97
CA ALA A 15 15.58 -13.31 1.66
C ALA A 15 14.99 -14.60 1.06
N SER A 16 15.86 -15.54 0.67
CA SER A 16 15.49 -16.80 0.02
C SER A 16 14.68 -17.75 0.93
N PRO A 17 13.80 -18.60 0.37
CA PRO A 17 12.99 -19.52 1.16
C PRO A 17 13.76 -20.78 1.56
N MET A 18 13.60 -21.21 2.81
CA MET A 18 14.03 -22.52 3.29
C MET A 18 12.87 -23.51 3.23
N LEU A 19 13.18 -24.65 2.62
CA LEU A 19 12.35 -25.80 2.28
C LEU A 19 11.73 -26.46 3.52
N GLY A 20 10.40 -26.57 3.56
CA GLY A 20 9.66 -27.32 4.58
C GLY A 20 8.24 -27.61 4.13
N SER A 21 7.97 -28.85 3.72
CA SER A 21 6.65 -29.36 3.36
C SER A 21 5.71 -29.43 4.56
N ALA A 22 4.53 -28.81 4.47
CA ALA A 22 3.41 -29.05 5.38
C ALA A 22 2.09 -29.01 4.60
N GLU A 23 1.25 -29.99 4.93
CA GLU A 23 -0.05 -30.38 4.37
C GLU A 23 -1.12 -29.27 4.48
N PRO A 24 -2.22 -29.31 3.70
CA PRO A 24 -3.18 -28.22 3.64
C PRO A 24 -4.02 -28.19 4.92
N ALA A 25 -3.88 -27.13 5.70
CA ALA A 25 -4.81 -26.81 6.78
C ALA A 25 -6.04 -26.15 6.16
N GLU A 26 -7.12 -26.91 6.06
CA GLU A 26 -8.45 -26.36 5.81
C GLU A 26 -8.86 -25.46 6.98
N GLY A 27 -8.79 -24.16 6.72
CA GLY A 27 -9.42 -23.11 7.50
C GLY A 27 -9.81 -22.03 6.50
N LEU A 28 -11.09 -21.96 6.16
CA LEU A 28 -11.65 -20.84 5.40
C LEU A 28 -11.58 -19.60 6.30
N GLU A 29 -10.43 -18.94 6.29
CA GLU A 29 -10.34 -17.54 6.64
C GLU A 29 -11.14 -16.78 5.59
N ASP A 30 -12.09 -15.96 6.03
CA ASP A 30 -12.86 -15.02 5.22
C ASP A 30 -11.89 -14.00 4.60
N ARG A 31 -11.13 -14.41 3.59
CA ARG A 31 -10.35 -13.49 2.76
C ARG A 31 -11.37 -12.64 2.02
N GLN A 32 -11.17 -11.33 1.96
CA GLN A 32 -11.96 -10.43 1.09
C GLN A 32 -11.39 -10.48 -0.34
N ASP A 33 -11.06 -11.69 -0.80
CA ASP A 33 -10.29 -12.00 -2.00
C ASP A 33 -11.06 -11.77 -3.32
N ASP A 34 -12.38 -11.56 -3.25
CA ASP A 34 -13.21 -11.21 -4.41
C ASP A 34 -13.16 -9.71 -4.77
N ALA A 35 -12.53 -8.85 -3.96
CA ALA A 35 -12.49 -7.41 -4.23
C ALA A 35 -11.56 -7.05 -5.40
N LEU A 36 -10.45 -7.78 -5.56
CA LEU A 36 -9.44 -7.54 -6.59
C LEU A 36 -9.71 -8.42 -7.81
N GLY A 37 -9.52 -7.85 -9.01
CA GLY A 37 -9.66 -8.57 -10.27
C GLY A 37 -8.35 -9.23 -10.72
N SER A 38 -8.41 -10.12 -11.69
CA SER A 38 -7.21 -10.82 -12.21
C SER A 38 -6.14 -9.89 -12.80
N GLU A 39 -6.52 -8.67 -13.20
CA GLU A 39 -5.61 -7.62 -13.65
C GLU A 39 -4.78 -7.01 -12.51
N ASP A 40 -5.24 -7.13 -11.26
CA ASP A 40 -4.54 -6.60 -10.09
C ASP A 40 -3.32 -7.44 -9.73
N ALA A 41 -3.26 -8.71 -10.16
CA ALA A 41 -2.16 -9.64 -9.90
C ALA A 41 -0.82 -9.19 -10.50
N MET A 42 -0.82 -8.27 -11.46
CA MET A 42 0.41 -7.73 -12.06
C MET A 42 0.79 -6.34 -11.53
N VAL A 43 0.07 -5.80 -10.54
CA VAL A 43 0.32 -4.45 -10.00
C VAL A 43 1.60 -4.39 -9.20
N GLU A 44 2.57 -3.64 -9.74
CA GLU A 44 3.82 -3.33 -9.05
C GLU A 44 3.75 -1.96 -8.35
N TYR A 45 2.87 -1.07 -8.83
CA TYR A 45 2.72 0.29 -8.32
C TYR A 45 1.24 0.65 -8.10
N ALA A 46 0.84 0.76 -6.84
CA ALA A 46 -0.48 1.23 -6.46
C ALA A 46 -0.48 2.75 -6.25
N ILE A 47 -1.50 3.43 -6.79
CA ILE A 47 -1.78 4.84 -6.50
C ILE A 47 -3.10 4.92 -5.75
N LEU A 48 -3.06 5.24 -4.45
CA LEU A 48 -4.26 5.42 -3.62
C LEU A 48 -4.59 6.92 -3.56
N THR A 49 -5.79 7.32 -3.98
CA THR A 49 -6.15 8.75 -4.08
C THR A 49 -7.67 9.00 -3.91
N SER A 50 -8.11 10.26 -3.83
CA SER A 50 -9.54 10.58 -3.86
C SER A 50 -10.10 10.48 -5.29
N PHE A 51 -11.41 10.26 -5.41
CA PHE A 51 -12.07 10.16 -6.71
C PHE A 51 -11.81 11.39 -7.62
N SER A 52 -11.72 12.59 -7.02
CA SER A 52 -11.49 13.85 -7.73
C SER A 52 -10.14 13.96 -8.45
N PHE A 53 -9.16 13.11 -8.13
CA PHE A 53 -7.84 13.12 -8.76
C PHE A 53 -7.57 11.87 -9.61
N VAL A 54 -8.56 10.98 -9.77
CA VAL A 54 -8.37 9.71 -10.48
C VAL A 54 -7.93 9.94 -11.91
N ASP A 55 -8.53 10.89 -12.63
CA ASP A 55 -8.19 11.17 -14.03
C ASP A 55 -6.75 11.68 -14.18
N GLU A 56 -6.29 12.55 -13.27
CA GLU A 56 -4.91 13.04 -13.27
C GLU A 56 -3.91 11.93 -12.98
N PHE A 57 -4.21 11.08 -12.00
CA PHE A 57 -3.35 9.95 -11.65
C PHE A 57 -3.41 8.81 -12.66
N GLN A 58 -4.51 8.66 -13.40
CA GLN A 58 -4.61 7.68 -14.49
C GLN A 58 -3.59 7.99 -15.58
N ARG A 59 -3.41 9.27 -15.94
CA ARG A 59 -2.37 9.68 -16.89
C ARG A 59 -0.95 9.31 -16.42
N LEU A 60 -0.69 9.37 -15.11
CA LEU A 60 0.58 8.94 -14.53
C LEU A 60 0.70 7.41 -14.55
N ALA A 61 -0.37 6.70 -14.22
CA ALA A 61 -0.42 5.24 -14.22
C ALA A 61 -0.18 4.67 -15.62
N ASP A 62 -0.83 5.24 -16.64
CA ASP A 62 -0.65 4.87 -18.04
C ASP A 62 0.82 5.09 -18.45
N TRP A 63 1.38 6.26 -18.16
CA TRP A 63 2.79 6.56 -18.47
C TRP A 63 3.76 5.62 -17.76
N LYS A 64 3.52 5.26 -16.50
CA LYS A 64 4.36 4.30 -15.77
C LYS A 64 4.26 2.90 -16.37
N THR A 65 3.06 2.49 -16.74
CA THR A 65 2.78 1.20 -17.38
C THR A 65 3.47 1.11 -18.75
N GLU A 66 3.43 2.17 -19.55
CA GLU A 66 4.19 2.26 -20.82
C GLU A 66 5.71 2.12 -20.61
N ARG A 67 6.22 2.45 -19.42
CA ARG A 67 7.64 2.33 -19.06
C ARG A 67 7.98 1.00 -18.40
N GLY A 68 7.03 0.07 -18.33
CA GLY A 68 7.23 -1.28 -17.84
C GLY A 68 7.06 -1.44 -16.32
N ILE A 69 6.41 -0.50 -15.64
CA ILE A 69 6.00 -0.66 -14.24
C ILE A 69 4.48 -0.64 -14.23
N TYR A 70 3.85 -1.81 -14.13
CA TYR A 70 2.39 -1.87 -14.20
C TYR A 70 1.79 -1.16 -12.98
N THR A 71 1.02 -0.10 -13.26
CA THR A 71 0.56 0.86 -12.26
C THR A 71 -0.96 1.00 -12.33
N LYS A 72 -1.63 0.99 -11.17
CA LYS A 72 -3.09 1.12 -11.10
C LYS A 72 -3.51 2.13 -10.04
N VAL A 73 -4.58 2.87 -10.35
CA VAL A 73 -5.19 3.87 -9.46
C VAL A 73 -6.35 3.23 -8.70
N TYR A 74 -6.34 3.42 -7.39
CA TYR A 74 -7.37 2.95 -6.47
C TYR A 74 -8.02 4.14 -5.77
N PRO A 75 -9.33 4.38 -6.00
CA PRO A 75 -10.07 5.40 -5.27
C PRO A 75 -10.23 5.03 -3.79
N SER A 76 -9.96 5.97 -2.90
CA SER A 76 -10.14 5.84 -1.45
C SER A 76 -11.54 5.36 -1.07
N ASP A 77 -12.57 5.92 -1.69
CA ASP A 77 -13.97 5.54 -1.41
C ASP A 77 -14.26 4.11 -1.85
N TRP A 78 -13.67 3.65 -2.95
CA TRP A 78 -13.78 2.25 -3.37
C TRP A 78 -13.14 1.33 -2.32
N VAL A 79 -11.93 1.65 -1.85
CA VAL A 79 -11.24 0.84 -0.82
C VAL A 79 -12.05 0.80 0.47
N LYS A 80 -12.52 1.94 0.98
CA LYS A 80 -13.31 2.01 2.22
C LYS A 80 -14.64 1.26 2.14
N ASN A 81 -15.17 1.04 0.93
CA ASN A 81 -16.40 0.30 0.71
C ASN A 81 -16.19 -1.22 0.59
N HIS A 82 -14.99 -1.67 0.19
CA HIS A 82 -14.68 -3.09 0.01
C HIS A 82 -13.94 -3.70 1.20
N TYR A 83 -13.21 -2.88 1.96
CA TYR A 83 -12.42 -3.33 3.11
C TYR A 83 -12.96 -2.81 4.42
N THR A 84 -13.00 -3.67 5.43
CA THR A 84 -13.47 -3.34 6.78
C THR A 84 -12.31 -3.09 7.74
N GLY A 85 -12.50 -2.17 8.69
CA GLY A 85 -11.50 -1.89 9.71
C GLY A 85 -12.00 -0.92 10.78
N PRO A 86 -11.29 -0.78 11.91
CA PRO A 86 -11.64 0.15 12.98
C PRO A 86 -11.55 1.63 12.58
N ASP A 87 -10.76 1.93 11.55
CA ASP A 87 -10.52 3.27 11.02
C ASP A 87 -10.10 3.19 9.54
N PRO A 88 -10.17 4.30 8.78
CA PRO A 88 -9.78 4.31 7.36
C PRO A 88 -8.34 3.85 7.10
N GLN A 89 -7.40 4.13 8.00
CA GLN A 89 -6.00 3.72 7.84
C GLN A 89 -5.86 2.20 7.93
N ALA A 90 -6.60 1.55 8.83
CA ALA A 90 -6.67 0.10 8.90
C ALA A 90 -7.33 -0.52 7.66
N GLN A 91 -8.35 0.14 7.07
CA GLN A 91 -8.97 -0.31 5.81
C GLN A 91 -7.97 -0.24 4.64
N TYR A 92 -7.21 0.85 4.52
CA TYR A 92 -6.18 0.97 3.49
C TYR A 92 -5.06 -0.04 3.69
N HIS A 93 -4.64 -0.30 4.93
CA HIS A 93 -3.63 -1.32 5.22
C HIS A 93 -4.10 -2.73 4.87
N ALA A 94 -5.36 -3.06 5.19
CA ALA A 94 -5.96 -4.34 4.80
C ALA A 94 -6.00 -4.52 3.28
N PHE A 95 -6.40 -3.48 2.54
CA PHE A 95 -6.36 -3.45 1.08
C PHE A 95 -4.95 -3.66 0.52
N LEU A 96 -3.95 -2.94 1.05
CA LEU A 96 -2.57 -3.03 0.56
C LEU A 96 -1.98 -4.42 0.82
N ARG A 97 -2.32 -5.04 1.96
CA ARG A 97 -1.90 -6.42 2.25
C ARG A 97 -2.56 -7.40 1.28
N ASP A 98 -3.85 -7.26 1.04
CA ASP A 98 -4.57 -8.10 0.08
C ASP A 98 -3.99 -7.96 -1.33
N LEU A 99 -3.70 -6.74 -1.77
CA LEU A 99 -3.03 -6.48 -3.06
C LEU A 99 -1.60 -7.04 -3.11
N TYR A 100 -0.86 -6.95 -2.01
CA TYR A 100 0.49 -7.54 -1.90
C TYR A 100 0.44 -9.07 -2.04
N ASP A 101 -0.48 -9.73 -1.34
CA ASP A 101 -0.70 -11.17 -1.45
C ASP A 101 -1.18 -11.56 -2.86
N HIS A 102 -2.12 -10.79 -3.44
CA HIS A 102 -2.68 -11.03 -4.76
C HIS A 102 -1.65 -10.89 -5.88
N THR A 103 -0.58 -10.13 -5.65
CA THR A 103 0.55 -9.96 -6.57
C THR A 103 1.71 -10.91 -6.28
N ASP A 104 1.55 -11.88 -5.36
CA ASP A 104 2.63 -12.78 -4.89
C ASP A 104 3.88 -11.99 -4.41
N GLY A 105 3.63 -10.90 -3.70
CA GLY A 105 4.66 -9.97 -3.23
C GLY A 105 5.23 -9.02 -4.30
N GLY A 106 4.57 -8.93 -5.46
CA GLY A 106 4.95 -8.08 -6.59
C GLY A 106 4.69 -6.58 -6.38
N LEU A 107 3.85 -6.20 -5.41
CA LEU A 107 3.61 -4.79 -5.08
C LEU A 107 4.86 -4.15 -4.45
N ARG A 108 5.43 -3.15 -5.14
CA ARG A 108 6.74 -2.55 -4.83
C ARG A 108 6.65 -1.08 -4.44
N TYR A 109 5.64 -0.38 -4.94
CA TYR A 109 5.49 1.05 -4.76
C TYR A 109 4.05 1.40 -4.37
N LEU A 110 3.93 2.36 -3.47
CA LEU A 110 2.67 3.01 -3.11
C LEU A 110 2.83 4.52 -3.30
N LEU A 111 1.93 5.14 -4.06
CA LEU A 111 1.73 6.58 -4.07
C LEU A 111 0.46 6.90 -3.29
N ILE A 112 0.58 7.81 -2.33
CA ILE A 112 -0.56 8.41 -1.66
C ILE A 112 -0.83 9.75 -2.36
N GLY A 113 -1.88 9.77 -3.18
CA GLY A 113 -2.30 10.94 -3.94
C GLY A 113 -3.26 11.82 -3.14
N GLY A 114 -2.73 12.84 -2.46
CA GLY A 114 -3.52 13.82 -1.71
C GLY A 114 -2.77 14.38 -0.50
N ASP A 115 -3.48 15.14 0.32
CA ASP A 115 -3.04 15.59 1.64
C ASP A 115 -3.60 14.65 2.73
N HIS A 116 -3.23 14.89 3.99
CA HIS A 116 -3.71 14.17 5.16
C HIS A 116 -5.24 14.12 5.27
N GLU A 117 -5.97 15.06 4.68
CA GLU A 117 -7.44 15.06 4.67
C GLU A 117 -8.02 13.90 3.85
N VAL A 118 -7.27 13.45 2.83
CA VAL A 118 -7.68 12.37 1.92
C VAL A 118 -7.25 11.02 2.48
N ILE A 119 -5.95 10.87 2.76
CA ILE A 119 -5.38 9.67 3.34
C ILE A 119 -4.50 10.11 4.52
N ARG A 120 -4.98 9.83 5.73
CA ARG A 120 -4.24 10.16 6.96
C ARG A 120 -3.09 9.20 7.17
N SER A 121 -1.96 9.73 7.62
CA SER A 121 -0.87 8.95 8.20
C SER A 121 -1.31 8.33 9.54
N ARG A 122 -0.62 7.26 9.96
CA ARG A 122 -0.86 6.62 11.26
C ARG A 122 0.21 7.04 12.26
N GLN A 123 -0.20 7.13 13.52
CA GLN A 123 0.74 7.33 14.62
C GLN A 123 1.54 6.04 14.87
N VAL A 124 2.86 6.15 14.81
CA VAL A 124 3.81 5.06 15.03
C VAL A 124 4.73 5.43 16.19
N TRP A 125 5.00 4.45 17.05
CA TRP A 125 5.96 4.58 18.14
C TRP A 125 7.39 4.44 17.62
N THR A 126 8.24 5.42 17.87
CA THR A 126 9.63 5.43 17.39
C THR A 126 10.59 4.58 18.23
N GLY A 127 10.10 4.04 19.36
CA GLY A 127 10.91 3.26 20.29
C GLY A 127 11.93 4.10 21.05
N ASP A 128 12.58 3.46 22.02
CA ASP A 128 13.63 4.08 22.82
C ASP A 128 15.00 3.76 22.20
N LYS A 129 15.38 4.53 21.19
CA LYS A 129 16.59 4.31 20.40
C LYS A 129 17.68 5.38 20.61
N GLY A 130 17.44 6.39 21.44
CA GLY A 130 18.44 7.42 21.78
C GLY A 130 18.68 8.50 20.71
N TRP A 131 17.79 8.60 19.71
CA TRP A 131 17.79 9.66 18.69
C TRP A 131 16.90 10.82 19.12
N ALA A 132 16.94 11.95 18.41
CA ALA A 132 16.17 13.17 18.74
C ALA A 132 14.65 12.96 18.87
N TYR A 133 14.11 11.86 18.32
CA TYR A 133 12.69 11.51 18.37
C TYR A 133 12.43 10.21 19.16
N SER A 134 13.39 9.75 19.97
CA SER A 134 13.25 8.58 20.83
C SER A 134 12.14 8.79 21.85
N GLY A 135 11.31 7.77 22.07
CA GLY A 135 10.24 7.87 23.06
C GLY A 135 9.07 8.77 22.64
N LEU A 136 8.84 8.95 21.33
CA LEU A 136 7.73 9.76 20.80
C LEU A 136 6.80 8.95 19.90
N THR A 137 5.54 9.38 19.88
CA THR A 137 4.57 8.95 18.87
C THR A 137 4.57 9.96 17.74
N VAL A 138 4.89 9.52 16.53
CA VAL A 138 4.99 10.38 15.34
C VAL A 138 4.00 9.92 14.27
N TYR A 139 3.48 10.87 13.49
CA TYR A 139 2.70 10.53 12.30
C TYR A 139 3.65 10.03 11.20
N SER A 140 3.35 8.87 10.64
CA SER A 140 4.14 8.27 9.58
C SER A 140 3.28 7.46 8.62
N ASP A 141 3.60 7.57 7.34
CA ASP A 141 3.03 6.72 6.29
C ASP A 141 3.70 5.33 6.24
N HIS A 142 4.79 5.13 7.00
CA HIS A 142 5.49 3.83 7.07
C HIS A 142 4.56 2.71 7.52
N TYR A 143 3.50 3.02 8.27
CA TYR A 143 2.46 2.05 8.61
C TYR A 143 1.92 1.29 7.39
N TYR A 144 1.80 1.93 6.23
CA TYR A 144 1.31 1.32 5.00
C TYR A 144 2.33 0.41 4.29
N ALA A 145 3.59 0.41 4.72
CA ALA A 145 4.65 -0.41 4.13
C ALA A 145 4.85 -1.76 4.84
N GLY A 146 4.33 -1.93 6.06
CA GLY A 146 4.44 -3.19 6.82
C GLY A 146 3.39 -4.19 6.35
N LEU A 147 3.65 -4.89 5.24
CA LEU A 147 2.73 -5.83 4.60
C LEU A 147 3.14 -7.31 4.78
N ASP A 148 4.20 -7.58 5.56
CA ASP A 148 4.72 -8.92 5.88
C ASP A 148 4.06 -9.56 7.11
#